data_AF-A0A1H4N821-F1
#
_entry.id   AF-A0A1H4N821-F1
#
_cell.length_a   1.000
_cell.length_b   1.000
_cell.length_c   1.000
_cell.angle_alpha   90.00
_cell.angle_beta   90.00
_cell.angle_gamma   90.00
#
_symmetry.space_group_name_H-M   'P 1'
#
loop_
_entity.id
_entity.type
_entity.pdbx_description
1 polymer ?
#
loop_
_entity_poly.entity_id
_entity_poly.type
_entity_poly.pdbx_seq_one_letter_code
_entity_poly.pdbx_strand_id
1 'polypeptide(L)'
;MQRNEGRRGLAVRHLDQGAAYPSRSWPHAAAFAALIAVLPMPGADFAALAEGRDGAGTEQAPIDQAPTGQALTDQTGGEDAAAQDATLAALEESLGLGALFGVIAREGHLYGEGLDQGLLGGRGGLRWQASVARIYQPDVLRARFSQAMSEALAGRPEVLADAVAFFSSPTGKAIVAREIAARETLLEPDSKEAAEVAAGKLRDARAPRLRLIRNLIDASDLIEGNVASGLTGSAAFNEALAATLPPEQRLPEADRMAQVWAQEAEIRASTTSWLLTFMTEAYAPLSDAELEQFLAFSKSESGRALNQALFTAYGETFRVVMQELGHEAGQVLRGARI
;
A
#
# COMPACT_ATOMS: atom_id res chain seq x y z
N MET A 1 -74.34 5.70 14.51
CA MET A 1 -73.86 6.12 13.17
C MET A 1 -72.47 6.72 13.35
N GLN A 2 -71.50 6.33 12.52
CA GLN A 2 -70.18 6.99 12.25
C GLN A 2 -69.32 7.43 13.47
N ARG A 3 -68.19 6.78 13.77
CA ARG A 3 -66.85 6.80 13.11
C ARG A 3 -65.92 7.91 13.64
N ASN A 4 -64.94 7.51 14.45
CA ASN A 4 -63.51 7.81 14.36
C ASN A 4 -62.78 6.70 15.17
N GLU A 5 -61.94 5.87 14.55
CA GLU A 5 -60.50 6.10 14.32
C GLU A 5 -59.72 6.24 15.64
N GLY A 6 -58.68 5.45 15.94
CA GLY A 6 -58.04 4.41 15.13
C GLY A 6 -56.81 3.78 15.82
N ARG A 7 -56.87 3.43 17.10
CA ARG A 7 -55.75 2.78 17.82
C ARG A 7 -55.58 1.30 17.43
N ARG A 8 -54.86 1.01 16.35
CA ARG A 8 -54.23 -0.31 16.09
C ARG A 8 -52.90 -0.15 15.31
N GLY A 9 -51.90 -0.90 15.76
CA GLY A 9 -50.53 -0.96 15.23
C GLY A 9 -49.68 -1.76 16.21
N LEU A 10 -50.02 -3.04 16.40
CA LEU A 10 -49.27 -4.18 15.86
C LEU A 10 -47.79 -4.15 16.33
N ALA A 11 -47.45 -4.86 17.40
CA ALA A 11 -47.30 -6.33 17.44
C ALA A 11 -46.11 -6.81 16.61
N VAL A 12 -45.05 -7.18 17.34
CA VAL A 12 -43.84 -7.84 16.85
C VAL A 12 -44.22 -9.02 15.95
N ARG A 13 -43.73 -9.00 14.71
CA ARG A 13 -43.70 -10.17 13.82
C ARG A 13 -42.28 -10.37 13.31
N HIS A 14 -41.76 -11.57 13.55
CA HIS A 14 -40.66 -12.11 12.76
C HIS A 14 -41.01 -12.06 11.28
N LEU A 15 -40.09 -11.54 10.47
CA LEU A 15 -39.97 -11.87 9.06
C LEU A 15 -38.54 -12.39 8.86
N ASP A 16 -38.42 -13.69 9.03
CA ASP A 16 -37.32 -14.48 8.48
C ASP A 16 -37.64 -14.80 7.00
N GLN A 17 -36.60 -14.98 6.20
CA GLN A 17 -36.57 -15.42 4.79
C GLN A 17 -37.13 -14.45 3.72
N GLY A 18 -36.38 -14.29 2.62
CA GLY A 18 -37.01 -13.92 1.35
C GLY A 18 -36.20 -13.13 0.31
N ALA A 19 -35.02 -12.61 0.63
CA ALA A 19 -34.14 -11.98 -0.36
C ALA A 19 -32.77 -12.69 -0.36
N ALA A 20 -32.56 -13.56 -1.35
CA ALA A 20 -31.27 -14.21 -1.54
C ALA A 20 -30.23 -13.16 -1.93
N TYR A 21 -29.25 -12.92 -1.05
CA TYR A 21 -28.03 -12.22 -1.43
C TYR A 21 -27.37 -12.98 -2.59
N PRO A 22 -27.08 -12.33 -3.73
CA PRO A 22 -26.13 -12.88 -4.67
C PRO A 22 -24.75 -12.78 -4.04
N SER A 23 -24.35 -13.86 -3.34
CA SER A 23 -22.99 -14.08 -2.86
C SER A 23 -22.03 -14.10 -4.05
N ARG A 24 -21.47 -12.94 -4.42
CA ARG A 24 -20.41 -12.80 -5.41
C ARG A 24 -19.10 -12.47 -4.73
N SER A 25 -18.35 -13.52 -4.48
CA SER A 25 -17.00 -13.59 -3.93
C SER A 25 -15.96 -12.96 -4.87
N TRP A 26 -15.45 -11.77 -4.55
CA TRP A 26 -14.34 -11.12 -5.28
C TRP A 26 -13.40 -10.35 -4.32
N PRO A 27 -12.10 -10.18 -4.63
CA PRO A 27 -11.07 -10.65 -3.70
C PRO A 27 -9.94 -9.66 -3.38
N HIS A 28 -9.42 -9.81 -2.16
CA HIS A 28 -8.03 -9.63 -1.70
C HIS A 28 -7.24 -8.34 -2.00
N ALA A 29 -6.55 -7.94 -0.94
CA ALA A 29 -5.33 -7.14 -0.78
C ALA A 29 -4.17 -7.54 -1.76
N ALA A 30 -2.88 -7.25 -1.56
CA ALA A 30 -2.18 -6.69 -0.40
C ALA A 30 -0.92 -5.89 -0.72
N ALA A 31 0.17 -6.04 0.05
CA ALA A 31 1.23 -5.05 0.10
C ALA A 31 2.71 -5.48 -0.05
N PHE A 32 3.57 -4.48 0.09
CA PHE A 32 4.53 -4.04 -0.88
C PHE A 32 5.78 -4.92 -0.96
N ALA A 33 5.80 -6.25 -0.76
CA ALA A 33 7.03 -6.99 -0.40
C ALA A 33 7.89 -6.13 0.55
N ALA A 34 9.02 -5.56 0.09
CA ALA A 34 9.37 -4.18 0.49
C ALA A 34 9.14 -3.13 -0.62
N LEU A 35 9.28 -3.50 -1.92
CA LEU A 35 8.90 -2.67 -3.09
C LEU A 35 7.82 -3.13 -4.13
N ILE A 36 6.81 -3.98 -3.83
CA ILE A 36 5.84 -4.63 -4.75
C ILE A 36 4.41 -4.88 -4.12
N ALA A 37 3.53 -3.85 -4.04
CA ALA A 37 2.05 -3.79 -3.70
C ALA A 37 1.50 -2.79 -2.64
N VAL A 38 0.59 -1.89 -3.03
CA VAL A 38 -0.17 -0.98 -2.14
C VAL A 38 -1.60 -1.52 -2.22
N LEU A 39 -2.10 -2.34 -1.32
CA LEU A 39 -2.81 -1.99 -0.09
C LEU A 39 -3.55 -3.27 0.35
N PRO A 40 -3.79 -3.49 1.65
CA PRO A 40 -5.00 -4.18 2.07
C PRO A 40 -6.27 -3.45 1.62
N MET A 41 -7.15 -4.15 0.91
CA MET A 41 -8.55 -3.77 0.74
C MET A 41 -9.34 -4.32 1.93
N PRO A 42 -9.74 -3.51 2.93
CA PRO A 42 -10.73 -3.91 3.90
C PRO A 42 -12.13 -3.90 3.26
N GLY A 43 -12.85 -5.01 3.39
CA GLY A 43 -14.22 -5.14 2.95
C GLY A 43 -15.19 -4.83 4.09
N ALA A 44 -15.32 -3.55 4.47
CA ALA A 44 -16.20 -3.13 5.56
C ALA A 44 -16.92 -1.79 5.30
N ASP A 45 -18.19 -1.71 5.72
CA ASP A 45 -19.07 -0.54 5.63
C ASP A 45 -18.50 0.71 6.34
N PHE A 46 -18.26 1.79 5.59
CA PHE A 46 -18.00 3.12 6.16
C PHE A 46 -19.30 3.89 6.43
N ALA A 47 -20.17 3.36 7.30
CA ALA A 47 -21.41 4.04 7.66
C ALA A 47 -22.00 3.67 9.04
N ALA A 48 -21.38 4.09 10.16
CA ALA A 48 -22.15 4.42 11.37
C ALA A 48 -21.37 5.23 12.45
N LEU A 49 -22.15 5.94 13.26
CA LEU A 49 -21.88 6.48 14.61
C LEU A 49 -21.00 7.73 14.74
N ALA A 50 -21.68 8.86 14.96
CA ALA A 50 -21.17 10.04 15.63
C ALA A 50 -21.86 10.18 17.00
N GLU A 51 -21.11 10.53 18.05
CA GLU A 51 -21.56 11.30 19.24
C GLU A 51 -20.40 11.44 20.25
N GLY A 52 -20.01 12.65 20.70
CA GLY A 52 -19.23 12.80 21.95
C GLY A 52 -18.06 13.79 22.10
N ARG A 53 -18.31 15.10 21.96
CA ARG A 53 -17.80 16.21 22.84
C ARG A 53 -16.30 16.46 23.17
N ASP A 54 -15.93 17.72 22.89
CA ASP A 54 -15.27 18.73 23.76
C ASP A 54 -13.77 18.68 24.18
N GLY A 55 -13.04 19.78 23.89
CA GLY A 55 -11.82 20.25 24.61
C GLY A 55 -10.51 20.30 23.78
N ALA A 56 -10.20 21.39 23.06
CA ALA A 56 -9.31 22.50 23.48
C ALA A 56 -7.92 22.04 24.00
N GLY A 57 -6.81 22.15 23.26
CA GLY A 57 -6.01 23.39 23.03
C GLY A 57 -4.80 23.41 24.00
N THR A 58 -3.61 23.98 23.76
CA THR A 58 -2.98 24.77 22.66
C THR A 58 -1.47 24.83 22.95
N GLU A 59 -0.56 24.80 21.97
CA GLU A 59 0.80 25.38 22.18
C GLU A 59 1.52 25.83 20.90
N GLN A 60 2.01 27.08 20.94
CA GLN A 60 3.06 27.72 20.14
C GLN A 60 3.70 28.76 21.10
N ALA A 61 4.96 29.20 21.00
CA ALA A 61 5.81 29.36 19.82
C ALA A 61 7.32 29.25 20.19
N PRO A 62 8.31 29.81 19.45
CA PRO A 62 9.52 29.08 19.02
C PRO A 62 10.80 29.59 19.73
N ILE A 63 12.00 29.37 19.16
CA ILE A 63 13.05 30.41 18.95
C ILE A 63 14.27 29.87 18.16
N ASP A 64 14.63 30.66 17.13
CA ASP A 64 15.89 30.90 16.42
C ASP A 64 17.07 29.92 16.23
N GLN A 65 17.36 29.75 14.93
CA GLN A 65 18.59 30.11 14.18
C GLN A 65 19.96 29.50 14.55
N ALA A 66 20.57 28.92 13.52
CA ALA A 66 21.97 28.50 13.44
C ALA A 66 22.94 29.64 13.10
N PRO A 67 24.26 29.43 13.27
CA PRO A 67 25.29 30.14 12.54
C PRO A 67 25.90 29.30 11.41
N THR A 68 26.21 29.96 10.29
CA THR A 68 26.83 29.40 9.08
C THR A 68 28.33 29.15 9.22
N GLY A 69 28.80 27.99 8.75
CA GLY A 69 30.22 27.65 8.58
C GLY A 69 30.63 27.65 7.10
N GLN A 70 31.85 28.08 6.81
CA GLN A 70 32.32 28.34 5.43
C GLN A 70 32.64 27.04 4.66
N ALA A 71 32.26 27.00 3.38
CA ALA A 71 32.57 25.90 2.49
C ALA A 71 34.04 25.92 2.04
N LEU A 72 34.76 24.82 2.33
CA LEU A 72 35.96 24.43 1.59
C LEU A 72 35.51 23.59 0.39
N THR A 73 36.09 23.83 -0.79
CA THR A 73 35.65 23.22 -2.05
C THR A 73 35.98 21.73 -2.10
N ASP A 74 34.93 20.92 -2.15
CA ASP A 74 34.96 19.47 -2.00
C ASP A 74 35.09 18.75 -3.35
N GLN A 75 36.31 18.62 -3.87
CA GLN A 75 36.55 17.93 -5.15
C GLN A 75 36.53 16.40 -4.99
N THR A 76 36.97 15.87 -3.84
CA THR A 76 36.91 14.43 -3.53
C THR A 76 35.48 13.97 -3.27
N GLY A 77 34.69 14.73 -2.50
CA GLY A 77 33.27 14.43 -2.32
C GLY A 77 32.47 14.57 -3.61
N GLY A 78 32.90 15.42 -4.55
CA GLY A 78 32.27 15.53 -5.88
C GLY A 78 32.41 14.28 -6.75
N GLU A 79 33.57 13.62 -6.75
CA GLU A 79 33.78 12.37 -7.50
C GLU A 79 33.09 11.17 -6.81
N ASP A 80 33.16 11.08 -5.48
CA ASP A 80 32.48 10.03 -4.72
C ASP A 80 30.95 10.16 -4.79
N ALA A 81 30.39 11.39 -4.75
CA ALA A 81 28.96 11.62 -4.92
C ALA A 81 28.50 11.23 -6.33
N ALA A 82 29.23 11.62 -7.38
CA ALA A 82 28.88 11.24 -8.76
C ALA A 82 28.94 9.71 -8.98
N ALA A 83 29.86 9.01 -8.32
CA ALA A 83 29.93 7.55 -8.35
C ALA A 83 28.76 6.90 -7.58
N GLN A 84 28.35 7.47 -6.45
CA GLN A 84 27.18 7.02 -5.68
C GLN A 84 25.88 7.25 -6.46
N ASP A 85 25.67 8.42 -7.06
CA ASP A 85 24.53 8.73 -7.91
C ASP A 85 24.42 7.75 -9.10
N ALA A 86 25.54 7.45 -9.77
CA ALA A 86 25.58 6.46 -10.85
C ALA A 86 25.26 5.03 -10.36
N THR A 87 25.68 4.67 -9.15
CA THR A 87 25.39 3.36 -8.54
C THR A 87 23.93 3.25 -8.12
N LEU A 88 23.34 4.32 -7.58
CA LEU A 88 21.92 4.41 -7.26
C LEU A 88 21.07 4.27 -8.53
N ALA A 89 21.39 5.00 -9.60
CA ALA A 89 20.70 4.89 -10.88
C ALA A 89 20.80 3.47 -11.49
N ALA A 90 21.95 2.80 -11.35
CA ALA A 90 22.09 1.40 -11.75
C ALA A 90 21.23 0.45 -10.89
N LEU A 91 21.07 0.74 -9.59
CA LEU A 91 20.18 -0.01 -8.71
C LEU A 91 18.71 0.16 -9.14
N GLU A 92 18.25 1.39 -9.37
CA GLU A 92 16.88 1.69 -9.83
C GLU A 92 16.51 0.97 -11.12
N GLU A 93 17.42 0.96 -12.10
CA GLU A 93 17.25 0.23 -13.36
C GLU A 93 17.23 -1.28 -13.12
N SER A 94 18.12 -1.82 -12.27
CA SER A 94 18.16 -3.25 -11.97
C SER A 94 16.93 -3.76 -11.20
N LEU A 95 16.29 -2.89 -10.41
CA LEU A 95 15.00 -3.12 -9.73
C LEU A 95 13.80 -2.88 -10.65
N GLY A 96 14.01 -2.43 -11.89
CA GLY A 96 12.95 -2.21 -12.87
C GLY A 96 11.96 -1.11 -12.49
N LEU A 97 12.38 -0.10 -11.71
CA LEU A 97 11.46 0.88 -11.10
C LEU A 97 10.59 1.61 -12.13
N GLY A 98 11.09 1.89 -13.33
CA GLY A 98 10.31 2.53 -14.40
C GLY A 98 9.07 1.71 -14.80
N ALA A 99 9.24 0.40 -15.02
CA ALA A 99 8.13 -0.50 -15.34
C ALA A 99 7.21 -0.71 -14.12
N LEU A 100 7.80 -0.92 -12.94
CA LEU A 100 7.09 -1.11 -11.69
C LEU A 100 6.13 0.06 -11.37
N PHE A 101 6.59 1.31 -11.42
CA PHE A 101 5.73 2.48 -11.19
C PHE A 101 4.65 2.65 -12.27
N GLY A 102 4.90 2.16 -13.49
CA GLY A 102 3.88 2.01 -14.54
C GLY A 102 2.79 0.98 -14.21
N VAL A 103 3.07 -0.03 -13.37
CA VAL A 103 2.05 -0.96 -12.84
C VAL A 103 1.35 -0.36 -11.62
N ILE A 104 2.09 0.23 -10.68
CA ILE A 104 1.53 0.91 -9.48
C ILE A 104 0.46 1.93 -9.88
N ALA A 105 0.69 2.69 -10.96
CA ALA A 105 -0.29 3.65 -11.43
C ALA A 105 -1.62 2.99 -11.82
N ARG A 106 -1.59 1.84 -12.51
CA ARG A 106 -2.80 1.08 -12.89
C ARG A 106 -3.50 0.47 -11.66
N GLU A 107 -2.73 -0.07 -10.71
CA GLU A 107 -3.25 -0.54 -9.42
C GLU A 107 -3.94 0.61 -8.66
N GLY A 108 -3.33 1.79 -8.64
CA GLY A 108 -3.86 3.00 -8.01
C GLY A 108 -5.12 3.54 -8.68
N HIS A 109 -5.25 3.42 -10.01
CA HIS A 109 -6.47 3.73 -10.73
C HIS A 109 -7.63 2.81 -10.31
N LEU A 110 -7.41 1.49 -10.29
CA LEU A 110 -8.41 0.51 -9.83
C LEU A 110 -8.79 0.73 -8.36
N TYR A 111 -7.82 1.06 -7.50
CA TYR A 111 -8.08 1.43 -6.12
C TYR A 111 -8.94 2.71 -6.00
N GLY A 112 -8.64 3.72 -6.82
CA GLY A 112 -9.43 4.95 -6.92
C GLY A 112 -10.87 4.70 -7.39
N GLU A 113 -11.08 3.79 -8.34
CA GLU A 113 -12.42 3.35 -8.76
C GLU A 113 -13.16 2.64 -7.62
N GLY A 114 -12.48 1.76 -6.88
CA GLY A 114 -13.01 1.12 -5.67
C GLY A 114 -13.43 2.12 -4.59
N LEU A 115 -12.61 3.14 -4.34
CA LEU A 115 -12.93 4.25 -3.42
C LEU A 115 -14.13 5.08 -3.92
N ASP A 116 -14.28 5.32 -5.23
CA ASP A 116 -15.45 6.02 -5.77
C ASP A 116 -16.73 5.25 -5.45
N GLN A 117 -16.76 3.95 -5.77
CA GLN A 117 -17.94 3.11 -5.53
C GLN A 117 -18.24 2.94 -4.03
N GLY A 118 -17.22 2.64 -3.23
CA GLY A 118 -17.37 2.32 -1.80
C GLY A 118 -17.60 3.54 -0.91
N LEU A 119 -16.74 4.56 -1.00
CA LEU A 119 -16.78 5.72 -0.10
C LEU A 119 -17.61 6.88 -0.68
N LEU A 120 -17.46 7.16 -1.98
CA LEU A 120 -18.10 8.30 -2.63
C LEU A 120 -19.49 7.94 -3.18
N GLY A 121 -19.87 6.66 -3.20
CA GLY A 121 -21.14 6.17 -3.73
C GLY A 121 -21.30 6.41 -5.23
N GLY A 122 -20.21 6.31 -5.99
CA GLY A 122 -20.15 6.57 -7.44
C GLY A 122 -20.30 8.04 -7.83
N ARG A 123 -20.10 8.98 -6.89
CA ARG A 123 -20.28 10.43 -7.10
C ARG A 123 -18.99 11.19 -7.40
N GLY A 124 -17.84 10.54 -7.43
CA GLY A 124 -16.54 11.16 -7.72
C GLY A 124 -16.43 11.70 -9.14
N GLY A 125 -16.84 10.90 -10.12
CA GLY A 125 -16.91 11.28 -11.54
C GLY A 125 -15.58 11.77 -12.11
N LEU A 126 -15.64 12.59 -13.17
CA LEU A 126 -14.45 13.07 -13.89
C LEU A 126 -13.46 13.83 -13.00
N ARG A 127 -13.93 14.53 -11.96
CA ARG A 127 -13.04 15.26 -11.04
C ARG A 127 -12.22 14.27 -10.19
N TRP A 128 -12.87 13.29 -9.58
CA TRP A 128 -12.18 12.26 -8.81
C TRP A 128 -11.21 11.47 -9.68
N GLN A 129 -11.64 11.04 -10.87
CA GLN A 129 -10.79 10.33 -11.83
C GLN A 129 -9.54 11.14 -12.21
N ALA A 130 -9.69 12.45 -12.47
CA ALA A 130 -8.56 13.34 -12.74
C ALA A 130 -7.63 13.52 -11.52
N SER A 131 -8.18 13.58 -10.31
CA SER A 131 -7.39 13.64 -9.07
C SER A 131 -6.60 12.34 -8.83
N VAL A 132 -7.22 11.17 -8.98
CA VAL A 132 -6.56 9.85 -8.92
C VAL A 132 -5.44 9.77 -9.97
N ALA A 133 -5.73 10.17 -11.21
CA ALA A 133 -4.74 10.20 -12.29
C ALA A 133 -3.56 11.14 -12.03
N ARG A 134 -3.77 12.23 -11.28
CA ARG A 134 -2.72 13.17 -10.86
C ARG A 134 -1.88 12.59 -9.72
N ILE A 135 -2.52 11.95 -8.74
CA ILE A 135 -1.88 11.34 -7.57
C ILE A 135 -0.99 10.17 -8.00
N TYR A 136 -1.47 9.33 -8.92
CA TYR A 136 -0.77 8.14 -9.41
C TYR A 136 0.09 8.37 -10.66
N GLN A 137 0.56 9.60 -10.92
CA GLN A 137 1.49 9.87 -12.02
C GLN A 137 2.81 9.08 -11.83
N PRO A 138 3.17 8.14 -12.75
CA PRO A 138 4.29 7.22 -12.54
C PRO A 138 5.61 7.91 -12.23
N ASP A 139 6.00 8.92 -13.00
CA ASP A 139 7.27 9.64 -12.80
C ASP A 139 7.30 10.47 -11.52
N VAL A 140 6.15 11.00 -11.08
CA VAL A 140 6.05 11.77 -9.82
C VAL A 140 6.20 10.85 -8.62
N LEU A 141 5.52 9.70 -8.64
CA LEU A 141 5.67 8.68 -7.59
C LEU A 141 7.07 8.08 -7.57
N ARG A 142 7.62 7.74 -8.75
CA ARG A 142 8.99 7.23 -8.87
C ARG A 142 10.01 8.22 -8.36
N ALA A 143 9.92 9.51 -8.71
CA ALA A 143 10.87 10.52 -8.22
C ALA A 143 10.84 10.70 -6.70
N ARG A 144 9.64 10.72 -6.09
CA ARG A 144 9.48 10.76 -4.62
C ARG A 144 10.11 9.52 -3.97
N PHE A 145 9.86 8.36 -4.56
CA PHE A 145 10.39 7.09 -4.09
C PHE A 145 11.92 7.04 -4.18
N SER A 146 12.49 7.37 -5.35
CA SER A 146 13.92 7.48 -5.61
C SER A 146 14.62 8.38 -4.59
N GLN A 147 14.06 9.55 -4.30
CA GLN A 147 14.60 10.46 -3.29
C GLN A 147 14.66 9.78 -1.91
N ALA A 148 13.54 9.25 -1.43
CA ALA A 148 13.48 8.63 -0.11
C ALA A 148 14.35 7.36 -0.02
N MET A 149 14.55 6.64 -1.13
CA MET A 149 15.45 5.47 -1.19
C MET A 149 16.91 5.89 -1.13
N SER A 150 17.28 6.97 -1.82
CA SER A 150 18.61 7.60 -1.73
C SER A 150 18.92 8.01 -0.29
N GLU A 151 18.00 8.75 0.34
CA GLU A 151 18.12 9.18 1.74
C GLU A 151 18.25 7.98 2.71
N ALA A 152 17.51 6.89 2.49
CA ALA A 152 17.59 5.70 3.32
C ALA A 152 18.88 4.87 3.14
N LEU A 153 19.48 4.90 1.93
CA LEU A 153 20.76 4.24 1.60
C LEU A 153 21.99 5.13 1.79
N ALA A 154 21.82 6.41 2.14
CA ALA A 154 22.90 7.36 2.35
C ALA A 154 23.96 6.83 3.33
N GLY A 155 25.22 6.87 2.92
CA GLY A 155 26.35 6.35 3.72
C GLY A 155 26.49 4.82 3.75
N ARG A 156 25.79 4.07 2.88
CA ARG A 156 25.86 2.59 2.77
C ARG A 156 26.33 2.10 1.39
N PRO A 157 27.50 2.50 0.89
CA PRO A 157 27.97 2.17 -0.46
C PRO A 157 28.12 0.66 -0.70
N GLU A 158 28.43 -0.12 0.33
CA GLU A 158 28.48 -1.59 0.29
C GLU A 158 27.10 -2.22 0.02
N VAL A 159 26.03 -1.70 0.65
CA VAL A 159 24.65 -2.17 0.42
C VAL A 159 24.23 -1.89 -1.03
N LEU A 160 24.55 -0.70 -1.54
CA LEU A 160 24.32 -0.31 -2.93
C LEU A 160 25.06 -1.23 -3.91
N ALA A 161 26.36 -1.47 -3.70
CA ALA A 161 27.18 -2.30 -4.57
C ALA A 161 26.71 -3.76 -4.60
N ASP A 162 26.44 -4.36 -3.43
CA ASP A 162 25.93 -5.74 -3.33
C ASP A 162 24.54 -5.89 -3.96
N ALA A 163 23.66 -4.91 -3.77
CA ALA A 163 22.34 -4.90 -4.39
C ALA A 163 22.42 -4.84 -5.92
N VAL A 164 23.23 -3.90 -6.47
CA VAL A 164 23.46 -3.81 -7.92
C VAL A 164 24.06 -5.11 -8.46
N ALA A 165 25.01 -5.72 -7.76
CA ALA A 165 25.62 -6.99 -8.17
C ALA A 165 24.60 -8.13 -8.21
N PHE A 166 23.74 -8.25 -7.19
CA PHE A 166 22.70 -9.28 -7.14
C PHE A 166 21.62 -9.05 -8.21
N PHE A 167 21.01 -7.86 -8.27
CA PHE A 167 19.90 -7.59 -9.20
C PHE A 167 20.36 -7.46 -10.66
N SER A 168 21.63 -7.18 -10.93
CA SER A 168 22.20 -7.26 -12.29
C SER A 168 22.52 -8.68 -12.75
N SER A 169 22.51 -9.68 -11.86
CA SER A 169 22.76 -11.09 -12.21
C SER A 169 21.61 -11.70 -13.03
N PRO A 170 21.81 -12.86 -13.71
CA PRO A 170 20.73 -13.55 -14.40
C PRO A 170 19.55 -13.89 -13.48
N THR A 171 19.83 -14.37 -12.27
CA THR A 171 18.82 -14.70 -11.25
C THR A 171 18.06 -13.46 -10.78
N GLY A 172 18.78 -12.38 -10.44
CA GLY A 172 18.17 -11.12 -10.01
C GLY A 172 17.25 -10.50 -11.07
N LYS A 173 17.71 -10.44 -12.32
CA LYS A 173 16.90 -10.01 -13.47
C LYS A 173 15.68 -10.88 -13.70
N ALA A 174 15.81 -12.20 -13.55
CA ALA A 174 14.69 -13.11 -13.67
C ALA A 174 13.65 -12.86 -12.57
N ILE A 175 14.06 -12.66 -11.32
CA ILE A 175 13.17 -12.35 -10.20
C ILE A 175 12.40 -11.06 -10.46
N VAL A 176 13.08 -9.93 -10.71
CA VAL A 176 12.45 -8.62 -10.94
C VAL A 176 11.47 -8.65 -12.11
N ALA A 177 11.87 -9.24 -13.25
CA ALA A 177 11.00 -9.36 -14.42
C ALA A 177 9.75 -10.22 -14.14
N ARG A 178 9.88 -11.28 -13.34
CA ARG A 178 8.76 -12.15 -12.97
C ARG A 178 7.84 -11.54 -11.93
N GLU A 179 8.40 -10.84 -10.96
CA GLU A 179 7.63 -10.12 -9.97
C GLU A 179 6.78 -9.03 -10.62
N ILE A 180 7.37 -8.19 -11.48
CA ILE A 180 6.63 -7.19 -12.27
C ILE A 180 5.54 -7.85 -13.11
N ALA A 181 5.88 -8.89 -13.90
CA ALA A 181 4.90 -9.58 -14.75
C ALA A 181 3.75 -10.19 -13.94
N ALA A 182 4.00 -10.75 -12.76
CA ALA A 182 2.95 -11.27 -11.88
C ALA A 182 2.03 -10.16 -11.36
N ARG A 183 2.53 -8.95 -11.09
CA ARG A 183 1.67 -7.79 -10.77
C ARG A 183 0.70 -7.52 -11.92
N GLU A 184 1.20 -7.51 -13.16
CA GLU A 184 0.39 -7.28 -14.35
C GLU A 184 -0.64 -8.41 -14.55
N THR A 185 -0.25 -9.67 -14.37
CA THR A 185 -1.16 -10.83 -14.40
C THR A 185 -2.30 -10.70 -13.39
N LEU A 186 -2.01 -10.22 -12.16
CA LEU A 186 -3.01 -10.09 -11.09
C LEU A 186 -3.96 -8.88 -11.24
N LEU A 187 -3.76 -8.01 -12.24
CA LEU A 187 -4.74 -6.99 -12.61
C LEU A 187 -5.96 -7.60 -13.32
N GLU A 188 -5.77 -8.71 -14.04
CA GLU A 188 -6.82 -9.36 -14.82
C GLU A 188 -7.61 -10.34 -13.93
N PRO A 189 -8.94 -10.19 -13.77
CA PRO A 189 -9.73 -10.97 -12.79
C PRO A 189 -9.62 -12.50 -12.94
N ASP A 190 -9.74 -13.01 -14.17
CA ASP A 190 -9.68 -14.45 -14.46
C ASP A 190 -8.28 -15.02 -14.15
N SER A 191 -7.23 -14.24 -14.39
CA SER A 191 -5.84 -14.58 -14.08
C SER A 191 -5.57 -14.54 -12.57
N LYS A 192 -6.14 -13.56 -11.85
CA LYS A 192 -6.09 -13.50 -10.38
C LYS A 192 -6.76 -14.73 -9.77
N GLU A 193 -7.94 -15.12 -10.23
CA GLU A 193 -8.62 -16.34 -9.75
C GLU A 193 -7.77 -17.60 -10.02
N ALA A 194 -7.17 -17.72 -11.22
CA ALA A 194 -6.28 -18.82 -11.55
C ALA A 194 -5.04 -18.91 -10.63
N ALA A 195 -4.43 -17.76 -10.30
CA ALA A 195 -3.29 -17.67 -9.38
C ALA A 195 -3.70 -18.02 -7.93
N GLU A 196 -4.85 -17.55 -7.46
CA GLU A 196 -5.40 -17.91 -6.13
C GLU A 196 -5.65 -19.43 -6.03
N VAL A 197 -6.17 -20.06 -7.09
CA VAL A 197 -6.33 -21.52 -7.18
C VAL A 197 -4.99 -22.26 -7.19
N ALA A 198 -3.97 -21.72 -7.87
CA ALA A 198 -2.62 -22.30 -7.88
C ALA A 198 -1.97 -22.24 -6.48
N ALA A 199 -2.10 -21.11 -5.79
CA ALA A 199 -1.63 -20.91 -4.42
C ALA A 199 -2.35 -21.84 -3.42
N GLY A 200 -3.66 -22.04 -3.58
CA GLY A 200 -4.44 -23.03 -2.82
C GLY A 200 -3.90 -24.45 -2.99
N LYS A 201 -3.66 -24.89 -4.24
CA LYS A 201 -3.05 -26.21 -4.54
C LYS A 201 -1.65 -26.35 -3.94
N LEU A 202 -0.82 -25.30 -4.02
CA LEU A 202 0.54 -25.30 -3.46
C LEU A 202 0.53 -25.47 -1.94
N ARG A 203 -0.39 -24.75 -1.26
CA ARG A 203 -0.64 -24.86 0.18
C ARG A 203 -1.07 -26.27 0.59
N ASP A 204 -2.05 -26.83 -0.10
CA ASP A 204 -2.68 -28.09 0.27
C ASP A 204 -1.77 -29.29 -0.01
N ALA A 205 -0.96 -29.23 -1.08
CA ALA A 205 0.09 -30.20 -1.37
C ALA A 205 1.30 -30.14 -0.40
N ARG A 206 1.41 -29.08 0.43
CA ARG A 206 2.55 -28.82 1.33
C ARG A 206 3.92 -28.91 0.63
N ALA A 207 3.97 -28.45 -0.63
CA ALA A 207 5.11 -28.64 -1.52
C ALA A 207 6.42 -28.03 -0.94
N PRO A 208 7.61 -28.58 -1.27
CA PRO A 208 8.89 -27.97 -0.86
C PRO A 208 9.01 -26.48 -1.20
N ARG A 209 8.55 -26.09 -2.39
CA ARG A 209 8.46 -24.69 -2.87
C ARG A 209 7.71 -23.76 -1.90
N LEU A 210 6.67 -24.24 -1.22
CA LEU A 210 5.92 -23.46 -0.23
C LEU A 210 6.80 -23.03 0.96
N ARG A 211 7.79 -23.85 1.34
CA ARG A 211 8.75 -23.47 2.39
C ARG A 211 9.72 -22.40 1.93
N LEU A 212 10.16 -22.43 0.66
CA LEU A 212 11.01 -21.38 0.10
C LEU A 212 10.25 -20.04 0.07
N ILE A 213 9.00 -20.03 -0.39
CA ILE A 213 8.15 -18.83 -0.38
C ILE A 213 7.95 -18.29 1.04
N ARG A 214 7.60 -19.15 2.01
CA ARG A 214 7.48 -18.71 3.42
C ARG A 214 8.78 -18.17 4.00
N ASN A 215 9.90 -18.85 3.73
CA ASN A 215 11.21 -18.37 4.18
C ASN A 215 11.58 -17.00 3.58
N LEU A 216 11.13 -16.68 2.36
CA LEU A 216 11.29 -15.35 1.75
C LEU A 216 10.37 -14.31 2.41
N ILE A 217 9.10 -14.66 2.68
CA ILE A 217 8.16 -13.84 3.45
C ILE A 217 8.75 -13.47 4.83
N ASP A 218 9.28 -14.46 5.54
CA ASP A 218 9.84 -14.29 6.88
C ASP A 218 11.19 -13.54 6.86
N ALA A 219 12.07 -13.81 5.88
CA ALA A 219 13.40 -13.20 5.82
C ALA A 219 13.39 -11.71 5.50
N SER A 220 12.37 -11.27 4.75
CA SER A 220 12.18 -9.87 4.36
C SER A 220 11.12 -9.13 5.18
N ASP A 221 10.57 -9.78 6.22
CA ASP A 221 9.52 -9.25 7.11
C ASP A 221 8.27 -8.73 6.35
N LEU A 222 7.85 -9.49 5.33
CA LEU A 222 6.87 -9.03 4.34
C LEU A 222 5.46 -8.85 4.92
N ILE A 223 5.13 -9.47 6.05
CA ILE A 223 3.81 -9.31 6.67
C ILE A 223 3.81 -8.07 7.58
N GLU A 224 4.75 -7.94 8.51
CA GLU A 224 4.70 -6.86 9.52
C GLU A 224 4.94 -5.48 8.91
N GLY A 225 5.95 -5.33 8.04
CA GLY A 225 6.21 -4.05 7.37
C GLY A 225 5.02 -3.54 6.54
N ASN A 226 4.21 -4.47 6.04
CA ASN A 226 3.02 -4.18 5.25
C ASN A 226 1.76 -3.94 6.08
N VAL A 227 1.61 -4.62 7.22
CA VAL A 227 0.60 -4.27 8.23
C VAL A 227 0.86 -2.86 8.77
N ALA A 228 2.10 -2.56 9.15
CA ALA A 228 2.50 -1.24 9.65
C ALA A 228 2.29 -0.12 8.62
N SER A 229 2.67 -0.37 7.36
CA SER A 229 2.44 0.58 6.26
C SER A 229 0.95 0.79 5.98
N GLY A 230 0.16 -0.28 5.96
CA GLY A 230 -1.30 -0.22 5.75
C GLY A 230 -2.02 0.59 6.83
N LEU A 231 -1.69 0.38 8.11
CA LEU A 231 -2.23 1.16 9.22
C LEU A 231 -1.81 2.63 9.13
N THR A 232 -0.55 2.91 8.80
CA THR A 232 -0.02 4.28 8.62
C THR A 232 -0.74 5.01 7.48
N GLY A 233 -0.94 4.35 6.34
CA GLY A 233 -1.70 4.89 5.21
C GLY A 233 -3.18 5.12 5.56
N SER A 234 -3.82 4.19 6.27
CA SER A 234 -5.20 4.33 6.73
C SER A 234 -5.37 5.52 7.70
N ALA A 235 -4.44 5.71 8.63
CA ALA A 235 -4.40 6.89 9.50
C ALA A 235 -4.26 8.20 8.70
N ALA A 236 -3.31 8.26 7.77
CA ALA A 236 -3.00 9.43 6.97
C ALA A 236 -4.17 9.83 6.03
N PHE A 237 -4.85 8.85 5.43
CA PHE A 237 -6.08 9.06 4.66
C PHE A 237 -7.20 9.64 5.54
N ASN A 238 -7.48 9.00 6.68
CA ASN A 238 -8.54 9.43 7.59
C ASN A 238 -8.29 10.82 8.18
N GLU A 239 -7.03 11.20 8.38
CA GLU A 239 -6.64 12.53 8.86
C GLU A 239 -6.89 13.59 7.78
N ALA A 240 -6.39 13.38 6.56
CA ALA A 240 -6.58 14.31 5.45
C ALA A 240 -8.07 14.45 5.05
N LEU A 241 -8.82 13.36 5.11
CA LEU A 241 -10.27 13.35 4.94
C LEU A 241 -10.95 14.20 6.02
N ALA A 242 -10.69 13.93 7.31
CA ALA A 242 -11.30 14.67 8.42
C ALA A 242 -10.93 16.17 8.39
N ALA A 243 -9.68 16.53 8.11
CA ALA A 243 -9.26 17.91 7.94
C ALA A 243 -10.04 18.64 6.83
N THR A 244 -10.48 17.90 5.81
CA THR A 244 -11.25 18.40 4.68
C THR A 244 -12.77 18.42 4.91
N LEU A 245 -13.28 17.76 5.95
CA LEU A 245 -14.69 17.84 6.33
C LEU A 245 -14.97 19.06 7.24
N PRO A 246 -16.21 19.62 7.23
CA PRO A 246 -16.66 20.56 8.24
C PRO A 246 -16.54 19.98 9.66
N PRO A 247 -16.26 20.77 10.72
CA PRO A 247 -16.04 20.26 12.07
C PRO A 247 -17.15 19.34 12.60
N GLU A 248 -18.41 19.63 12.29
CA GLU A 248 -19.59 18.85 12.69
C GLU A 248 -19.73 17.50 11.97
N GLN A 249 -18.86 17.21 10.99
CA GLN A 249 -18.80 15.95 10.25
C GLN A 249 -17.51 15.18 10.53
N ARG A 250 -16.63 15.68 11.41
CA ARG A 250 -15.39 15.01 11.81
C ARG A 250 -15.66 14.03 12.93
N LEU A 251 -15.21 12.80 12.78
CA LEU A 251 -15.06 11.89 13.91
C LEU A 251 -13.93 12.41 14.83
N PRO A 252 -14.08 12.30 16.17
CA PRO A 252 -13.01 12.54 17.12
C PRO A 252 -11.75 11.74 16.78
N GLU A 253 -10.58 12.28 17.13
CA GLU A 253 -9.29 11.66 16.81
C GLU A 253 -9.15 10.25 17.42
N ALA A 254 -9.57 10.09 18.68
CA ALA A 254 -9.57 8.80 19.36
C ALA A 254 -10.42 7.75 18.63
N ASP A 255 -11.59 8.13 18.12
CA ASP A 255 -12.49 7.23 17.39
C ASP A 255 -11.91 6.85 16.02
N ARG A 256 -11.30 7.81 15.30
CA ARG A 256 -10.56 7.52 14.06
C ARG A 256 -9.40 6.55 14.31
N MET A 257 -8.65 6.73 15.40
CA MET A 257 -7.54 5.84 15.74
C MET A 257 -8.02 4.45 16.16
N ALA A 258 -9.13 4.34 16.90
CA ALA A 258 -9.77 3.06 17.17
C ALA A 258 -10.22 2.34 15.88
N GLN A 259 -10.78 3.08 14.91
CA GLN A 259 -11.16 2.52 13.60
C GLN A 259 -9.96 2.09 12.75
N VAL A 260 -8.81 2.78 12.83
CA VAL A 260 -7.57 2.34 12.17
C VAL A 260 -7.03 1.06 12.81
N TRP A 261 -6.93 1.01 14.14
CA TRP A 261 -6.44 -0.19 14.83
C TRP A 261 -7.35 -1.42 14.64
N ALA A 262 -8.67 -1.21 14.50
CA ALA A 262 -9.62 -2.29 14.21
C ALA A 262 -9.35 -3.01 12.87
N GLN A 263 -8.64 -2.38 11.93
CA GLN A 263 -8.32 -2.97 10.62
C GLN A 263 -7.14 -3.97 10.67
N GLU A 264 -6.31 -3.98 11.72
CA GLU A 264 -5.04 -4.73 11.78
C GLU A 264 -5.18 -6.21 11.36
N ALA A 265 -6.16 -6.91 11.92
CA ALA A 265 -6.34 -8.34 11.70
C ALA A 265 -6.79 -8.67 10.26
N GLU A 266 -7.64 -7.81 9.67
CA GLU A 266 -8.09 -7.94 8.28
C GLU A 266 -6.94 -7.62 7.31
N ILE A 267 -6.22 -6.53 7.58
CA ILE A 267 -5.01 -6.13 6.87
C ILE A 267 -4.01 -7.30 6.83
N ARG A 268 -3.71 -7.91 7.99
CA ARG A 268 -2.80 -9.05 8.13
C ARG A 268 -3.28 -10.30 7.38
N ALA A 269 -4.55 -10.67 7.55
CA ALA A 269 -5.11 -11.87 6.92
C ALA A 269 -5.07 -11.76 5.40
N SER A 270 -5.51 -10.61 4.86
CA SER A 270 -5.51 -10.35 3.42
C SER A 270 -4.07 -10.20 2.89
N THR A 271 -3.13 -9.66 3.69
CA THR A 271 -1.68 -9.63 3.37
C THR A 271 -1.07 -11.01 3.25
N THR A 272 -1.39 -11.91 4.18
CA THR A 272 -0.93 -13.30 4.12
C THR A 272 -1.47 -14.03 2.88
N SER A 273 -2.74 -13.79 2.53
CA SER A 273 -3.40 -14.41 1.36
C SER A 273 -2.77 -13.95 0.04
N TRP A 274 -2.61 -12.64 -0.15
CA TRP A 274 -2.08 -12.09 -1.39
C TRP A 274 -0.59 -12.38 -1.59
N LEU A 275 0.26 -12.26 -0.56
CA LEU A 275 1.69 -12.57 -0.69
C LEU A 275 1.89 -14.02 -1.17
N LEU A 276 1.10 -14.96 -0.65
CA LEU A 276 1.15 -16.35 -1.10
C LEU A 276 0.69 -16.49 -2.56
N THR A 277 -0.35 -15.79 -2.98
CA THR A 277 -0.85 -15.78 -4.37
C THR A 277 0.19 -15.20 -5.32
N PHE A 278 0.65 -13.99 -5.03
CA PHE A 278 1.64 -13.25 -5.81
C PHE A 278 2.96 -14.02 -5.96
N MET A 279 3.54 -14.51 -4.85
CA MET A 279 4.81 -15.24 -4.91
C MET A 279 4.66 -16.63 -5.53
N THR A 280 3.46 -17.22 -5.51
CA THR A 280 3.19 -18.46 -6.28
C THR A 280 3.21 -18.17 -7.77
N GLU A 281 2.55 -17.10 -8.23
CA GLU A 281 2.52 -16.69 -9.64
C GLU A 281 3.91 -16.26 -10.14
N ALA A 282 4.53 -15.28 -9.46
CA ALA A 282 5.84 -14.75 -9.83
C ALA A 282 6.91 -15.85 -9.92
N TYR A 283 6.96 -16.75 -8.94
CA TYR A 283 8.04 -17.72 -8.86
C TYR A 283 7.71 -19.08 -9.48
N ALA A 284 6.51 -19.32 -10.00
CA ALA A 284 6.15 -20.56 -10.71
C ALA A 284 7.19 -21.01 -11.77
N PRO A 285 7.76 -20.12 -12.63
CA PRO A 285 8.73 -20.52 -13.65
C PRO A 285 10.19 -20.57 -13.15
N LEU A 286 10.49 -20.16 -11.92
CA LEU A 286 11.86 -20.19 -11.37
C LEU A 286 12.19 -21.57 -10.79
N SER A 287 13.46 -21.97 -10.85
CA SER A 287 13.96 -23.17 -10.17
C SER A 287 14.07 -22.96 -8.65
N ASP A 288 14.09 -24.06 -7.88
CA ASP A 288 14.32 -23.98 -6.42
C ASP A 288 15.67 -23.32 -6.10
N ALA A 289 16.71 -23.61 -6.91
CA ALA A 289 18.06 -23.07 -6.73
C ALA A 289 18.16 -21.55 -6.99
N GLU A 290 17.32 -20.98 -7.86
CA GLU A 290 17.23 -19.52 -8.06
C GLU A 290 16.56 -18.84 -6.85
N LEU A 291 15.52 -19.45 -6.28
CA LEU A 291 14.88 -18.96 -5.06
C LEU A 291 15.76 -19.12 -3.82
N GLU A 292 16.58 -20.16 -3.74
CA GLU A 292 17.57 -20.33 -2.67
C GLU A 292 18.67 -19.26 -2.74
N GLN A 293 19.11 -18.87 -3.94
CA GLN A 293 20.01 -17.72 -4.13
C GLN A 293 19.37 -16.41 -3.68
N PHE A 294 18.10 -16.19 -4.03
CA PHE A 294 17.38 -14.99 -3.58
C PHE A 294 17.23 -14.97 -2.05
N LEU A 295 16.83 -16.08 -1.46
CA LEU A 295 16.71 -16.23 -0.01
C LEU A 295 18.04 -16.02 0.72
N ALA A 296 19.15 -16.45 0.14
CA ALA A 296 20.49 -16.19 0.67
C ALA A 296 20.83 -14.69 0.62
N PHE A 297 20.52 -14.00 -0.49
CA PHE A 297 20.68 -12.55 -0.58
C PHE A 297 19.77 -11.82 0.42
N SER A 298 18.48 -12.12 0.48
CA SER A 298 17.51 -11.50 1.42
C SER A 298 17.92 -11.64 2.88
N LYS A 299 18.61 -12.74 3.25
CA LYS A 299 19.13 -12.97 4.62
C LYS A 299 20.47 -12.31 4.91
N SER A 300 21.19 -11.82 3.90
CA SER A 300 22.46 -11.12 4.09
C SER A 300 22.28 -9.80 4.85
N GLU A 301 23.38 -9.16 5.23
CA GLU A 301 23.33 -7.81 5.80
C GLU A 301 22.82 -6.79 4.78
N SER A 302 23.42 -6.78 3.59
CA SER A 302 23.04 -5.91 2.47
C SER A 302 21.61 -6.12 2.00
N GLY A 303 21.14 -7.37 1.91
CA GLY A 303 19.75 -7.67 1.54
C GLY A 303 18.72 -7.15 2.54
N ARG A 304 18.97 -7.31 3.85
CA ARG A 304 18.10 -6.77 4.90
C ARG A 304 18.14 -5.24 4.96
N ALA A 305 19.32 -4.64 4.79
CA ALA A 305 19.50 -3.20 4.76
C ALA A 305 18.79 -2.56 3.55
N LEU A 306 18.89 -3.17 2.37
CA LEU A 306 18.13 -2.79 1.18
C LEU A 306 16.63 -2.91 1.43
N ASN A 307 16.16 -4.06 1.94
CA ASN A 307 14.74 -4.28 2.23
C ASN A 307 14.16 -3.21 3.19
N GLN A 308 14.92 -2.81 4.22
CA GLN A 308 14.56 -1.71 5.11
C GLN A 308 14.48 -0.35 4.39
N ALA A 309 15.44 -0.05 3.51
CA ALA A 309 15.47 1.19 2.74
C ALA A 309 14.30 1.26 1.75
N LEU A 310 14.01 0.16 1.05
CA LEU A 310 12.84 0.00 0.18
C LEU A 310 11.55 0.27 0.97
N PHE A 311 11.34 -0.38 2.13
CA PHE A 311 10.17 -0.15 2.98
C PHE A 311 10.04 1.29 3.47
N THR A 312 11.15 1.94 3.80
CA THR A 312 11.18 3.34 4.28
C THR A 312 10.71 4.29 3.18
N ALA A 313 11.30 4.16 1.98
CA ALA A 313 11.00 4.99 0.83
C ALA A 313 9.60 4.73 0.25
N TYR A 314 9.16 3.47 0.32
CA TYR A 314 7.78 3.07 0.08
C TYR A 314 6.80 3.76 1.04
N GLY A 315 7.05 3.64 2.35
CA GLY A 315 6.16 4.12 3.39
C GLY A 315 5.92 5.62 3.30
N GLU A 316 6.96 6.41 3.04
CA GLU A 316 6.82 7.86 2.83
C GLU A 316 6.04 8.20 1.55
N THR A 317 6.35 7.53 0.43
CA THR A 317 5.64 7.73 -0.84
C THR A 317 4.15 7.39 -0.71
N PHE A 318 3.84 6.26 -0.07
CA PHE A 318 2.48 5.77 0.15
C PHE A 318 1.70 6.65 1.13
N ARG A 319 2.32 7.11 2.22
CA ARG A 319 1.72 8.04 3.19
C ARG A 319 1.23 9.31 2.49
N VAL A 320 2.03 9.88 1.58
CA VAL A 320 1.63 11.06 0.80
C VAL A 320 0.46 10.74 -0.14
N VAL A 321 0.50 9.63 -0.87
CA VAL A 321 -0.62 9.18 -1.74
C VAL A 321 -1.93 9.10 -0.95
N MET A 322 -1.91 8.51 0.25
CA MET A 322 -3.10 8.38 1.10
C MET A 322 -3.59 9.72 1.63
N GLN A 323 -2.69 10.66 1.97
CA GLN A 323 -3.09 12.03 2.32
C GLN A 323 -3.78 12.76 1.16
N GLU A 324 -3.22 12.66 -0.05
CA GLU A 324 -3.82 13.30 -1.23
C GLU A 324 -5.18 12.67 -1.59
N LEU A 325 -5.32 11.34 -1.52
CA LEU A 325 -6.60 10.64 -1.74
C LEU A 325 -7.64 11.01 -0.67
N GLY A 326 -7.25 11.06 0.61
CA GLY A 326 -8.14 11.44 1.71
C GLY A 326 -8.64 12.87 1.57
N HIS A 327 -7.75 13.80 1.19
CA HIS A 327 -8.12 15.17 0.88
C HIS A 327 -9.15 15.25 -0.27
N GLU A 328 -8.85 14.65 -1.43
CA GLU A 328 -9.72 14.74 -2.60
C GLU A 328 -11.08 14.04 -2.38
N ALA A 329 -11.10 12.93 -1.63
CA ALA A 329 -12.34 12.28 -1.21
C ALA A 329 -13.19 13.22 -0.33
N GLY A 330 -12.56 13.92 0.62
CA GLY A 330 -13.20 14.94 1.43
C GLY A 330 -13.74 16.11 0.61
N GLN A 331 -13.04 16.52 -0.45
CA GLN A 331 -13.51 17.58 -1.37
C GLN A 331 -14.73 17.13 -2.17
N VAL A 332 -14.80 15.87 -2.62
CA VAL A 332 -15.99 15.30 -3.26
C VAL A 332 -17.16 15.23 -2.28
N LEU A 333 -16.95 14.68 -1.07
CA LEU A 333 -18.01 14.56 -0.06
C LEU A 333 -18.56 15.92 0.38
N ARG A 334 -17.70 16.94 0.48
CA ARG A 334 -18.12 18.34 0.74
C ARG A 334 -18.91 18.92 -0.45
N GLY A 335 -18.48 18.62 -1.69
CA GLY A 335 -19.10 19.14 -2.92
C GLY A 335 -20.39 18.43 -3.34
N ALA A 336 -20.65 17.21 -2.88
CA ALA A 336 -21.83 16.41 -3.21
C ALA A 336 -23.14 16.90 -2.55
N ARG A 337 -23.13 18.08 -1.91
CA ARG A 337 -24.31 18.80 -1.42
C ARG A 337 -24.46 20.14 -2.15
N ILE A 338 -25.08 20.11 -3.34
CA ILE A 338 -25.76 21.25 -3.97
C ILE A 338 -27.07 20.71 -4.56
#